data_AF-A0A8H6A5L2-F1
#
_entry.id   AF-A0A8H6A5L2-F1
#
_cell.length_a   1.000
_cell.length_b   1.000
_cell.length_c   1.000
_cell.angle_alpha   90.00
_cell.angle_beta   90.00
_cell.angle_gamma   90.00
#
_symmetry.space_group_name_H-M   'P 1'
#
loop_
_entity.id
_entity.type
_entity.pdbx_description
1 polymer ?
#
loop_
_entity_poly.entity_id
_entity_poly.type
_entity_poly.pdbx_seq_one_letter_code
_entity_poly.pdbx_strand_id
1 'polypeptide(L)'
;MTKPPSPGIHDFTVAWISALLIEYIAARQALGEIYGDDTGLLRAKDDHNEYTWGCVGDHLVVLMCLPMESVGLVSASTVFTSMRSTFPYIRFALMVRIAGGSARFDNDIRLGDVVLGAQVVPYGFGKTTPQGFQRTGHISFVRLRSYFVV
;
A
#
# COMPACT_ATOMS: atom_id res chain seq x y z
N MET A 1 -15.36 14.89 -29.24
CA MET A 1 -14.30 15.07 -28.22
C MET A 1 -13.60 13.73 -28.05
N THR A 2 -12.34 13.65 -28.45
CA THR A 2 -11.54 12.42 -28.33
C THR A 2 -11.08 12.26 -26.88
N LYS A 3 -11.22 11.06 -26.31
CA LYS A 3 -10.69 10.74 -24.97
C LYS A 3 -9.19 11.09 -24.96
N PRO A 4 -8.68 11.79 -23.92
CA PRO A 4 -7.24 12.03 -23.81
C PRO A 4 -6.49 10.69 -23.82
N PRO A 5 -5.23 10.68 -24.31
CA PRO A 5 -4.44 9.46 -24.33
C PRO A 5 -4.33 8.87 -22.92
N SER A 6 -4.42 7.54 -22.83
CA SER A 6 -4.26 6.82 -21.56
C SER A 6 -2.88 7.15 -20.95
N PRO A 7 -2.77 7.37 -19.62
CA PRO A 7 -1.50 7.69 -18.99
C PRO A 7 -0.46 6.59 -19.16
N GLY A 8 0.80 6.97 -19.32
CA GLY A 8 1.92 6.03 -19.37
C GLY A 8 2.36 5.58 -17.97
N ILE A 9 3.18 4.53 -17.90
CA ILE A 9 3.73 4.01 -16.64
C ILE A 9 4.52 5.05 -15.82
N HIS A 10 4.99 6.11 -16.49
CA HIS A 10 5.77 7.19 -15.88
C HIS A 10 4.90 8.27 -15.20
N ASP A 11 3.59 8.26 -15.44
CA ASP A 11 2.67 9.27 -14.91
C ASP A 11 2.13 8.89 -13.51
N PHE A 12 2.22 7.60 -13.17
CA PHE A 12 1.73 7.09 -11.89
C PHE A 12 2.66 7.44 -10.74
N THR A 13 2.11 8.05 -9.70
CA THR A 13 2.88 8.60 -8.58
C THR A 13 2.53 8.01 -7.22
N VAL A 14 1.40 7.31 -7.11
CA VAL A 14 0.92 6.73 -5.87
C VAL A 14 0.77 5.22 -6.03
N ALA A 15 1.39 4.45 -5.14
CA ALA A 15 1.07 3.04 -4.98
C ALA A 15 0.03 2.85 -3.89
N TRP A 16 -0.98 2.00 -4.12
CA TRP A 16 -1.96 1.56 -3.15
C TRP A 16 -1.84 0.05 -3.01
N ILE A 17 -1.43 -0.41 -1.83
CA ILE A 17 -1.24 -1.83 -1.53
C ILE A 17 -2.33 -2.27 -0.56
N SER A 18 -3.06 -3.32 -0.91
CA SER A 18 -4.09 -3.94 -0.08
C SER A 18 -3.59 -5.29 0.44
N ALA A 19 -3.90 -5.63 1.70
CA ALA A 19 -3.49 -6.91 2.28
C ALA A 19 -4.41 -8.07 1.86
N LEU A 20 -5.71 -7.77 1.69
CA LEU A 20 -6.75 -8.75 1.40
C LEU A 20 -7.48 -8.41 0.11
N LEU A 21 -8.04 -9.44 -0.54
CA LEU A 21 -8.82 -9.27 -1.77
C LEU A 21 -10.02 -8.34 -1.56
N ILE A 22 -10.71 -8.43 -0.42
CA ILE A 22 -11.85 -7.55 -0.13
C ILE A 22 -11.45 -6.07 -0.03
N GLU A 23 -10.27 -5.79 0.51
CA GLU A 23 -9.71 -4.43 0.59
C GLU A 23 -9.34 -3.93 -0.81
N TYR A 24 -8.74 -4.79 -1.63
CA TYR A 24 -8.41 -4.49 -3.02
C TYR A 24 -9.67 -4.23 -3.87
N ILE A 25 -10.73 -5.01 -3.70
CA ILE A 25 -12.01 -4.80 -4.39
C ILE A 25 -12.59 -3.43 -4.01
N ALA A 26 -12.57 -3.08 -2.72
CA ALA A 26 -13.01 -1.77 -2.25
C ALA A 26 -12.13 -0.64 -2.81
N ALA A 27 -10.81 -0.80 -2.81
CA ALA A 27 -9.87 0.17 -3.40
C ALA A 27 -10.12 0.37 -4.89
N ARG A 28 -10.36 -0.72 -5.64
CA ARG A 28 -10.66 -0.67 -7.07
C ARG A 28 -11.97 0.05 -7.35
N GLN A 29 -12.96 -0.08 -6.47
CA GLN A 29 -14.22 0.68 -6.55
C GLN A 29 -14.05 2.17 -6.21
N ALA A 30 -13.01 2.53 -5.44
CA ALA A 30 -12.69 3.91 -5.10
C ALA A 30 -11.99 4.68 -6.22
N LEU A 31 -11.52 3.99 -7.27
CA LEU A 31 -10.96 4.63 -8.46
C LEU A 31 -12.07 5.32 -9.27
N GLY A 32 -11.84 6.57 -9.68
CA GLY A 32 -12.74 7.30 -10.56
C GLY A 32 -12.74 6.75 -11.99
N GLU A 33 -11.55 6.55 -12.55
CA GLU A 33 -11.33 5.89 -13.82
C GLU A 33 -10.30 4.76 -13.65
N ILE A 34 -10.54 3.63 -14.31
CA ILE A 34 -9.59 2.53 -14.44
C ILE A 34 -9.04 2.59 -15.86
N TYR A 35 -7.73 2.68 -15.99
CA TYR A 35 -7.05 2.62 -17.28
C TYR A 35 -6.79 1.14 -17.62
N GLY A 36 -7.07 0.76 -18.86
CA GLY A 36 -6.92 -0.61 -19.33
C GLY A 36 -5.46 -0.97 -19.62
N ASP A 37 -5.27 -2.20 -20.10
CA ASP A 37 -3.97 -2.73 -20.54
C ASP A 37 -3.47 -2.08 -21.86
N ASP A 38 -4.24 -1.13 -22.40
CA ASP A 38 -3.90 -0.30 -23.56
C ASP A 38 -2.71 0.64 -23.32
N THR A 39 -2.23 0.74 -22.08
CA THR A 39 -1.03 1.51 -21.73
C THR A 39 0.28 0.84 -22.14
N GLY A 40 0.25 -0.38 -22.69
CA GLY A 40 1.44 -1.09 -23.15
C GLY A 40 2.37 -1.48 -21.99
N LEU A 41 1.80 -2.00 -20.90
CA LEU A 41 2.54 -2.34 -19.69
C LEU A 41 3.63 -3.39 -19.97
N LEU A 42 4.87 -2.94 -20.12
CA LEU A 42 6.05 -3.79 -20.07
C LEU A 42 6.47 -3.91 -18.62
N ARG A 43 6.01 -4.98 -17.96
CA ARG A 43 6.42 -5.31 -16.59
C ARG A 43 7.94 -5.42 -16.51
N ALA A 44 8.49 -4.97 -15.38
CA ALA A 44 9.90 -5.18 -15.10
C ALA A 44 10.24 -6.69 -15.13
N LYS A 45 11.50 -7.00 -15.45
CA LYS A 45 11.99 -8.38 -15.43
C LYS A 45 11.77 -8.97 -14.03
N ASP A 46 11.16 -10.16 -13.97
CA ASP A 46 10.81 -10.90 -12.75
C ASP A 46 9.67 -10.28 -11.90
N ASP A 47 8.92 -9.31 -12.45
CA ASP A 47 7.69 -8.82 -11.82
C ASP A 47 6.48 -9.66 -12.24
N HIS A 48 5.99 -10.51 -11.34
CA HIS A 48 4.82 -11.38 -11.55
C HIS A 48 3.54 -10.82 -10.94
N ASN A 49 3.56 -9.58 -10.47
CA ASN A 49 2.43 -9.01 -9.76
C ASN A 49 1.35 -8.51 -10.71
N GLU A 50 0.09 -8.64 -10.30
CA GLU A 50 -1.05 -8.05 -10.99
C GLU A 50 -1.34 -6.63 -10.48
N TYR A 51 -1.44 -5.70 -11.42
CA TYR A 51 -1.70 -4.29 -11.13
C TYR A 51 -3.01 -3.85 -11.74
N THR A 52 -3.65 -2.89 -11.08
CA THR A 52 -4.75 -2.11 -11.65
C THR A 52 -4.42 -0.66 -11.43
N TRP A 53 -4.54 0.17 -12.44
CA TRP A 53 -4.16 1.56 -12.32
C TRP A 53 -5.29 2.47 -12.80
N GLY A 54 -5.36 3.64 -12.19
CA GLY A 54 -6.50 4.52 -12.31
C GLY A 54 -6.24 5.88 -11.70
N CYS A 55 -7.30 6.63 -11.44
CA CYS A 55 -7.22 7.90 -10.76
C CYS A 55 -8.08 7.97 -9.49
N VAL A 56 -7.61 8.75 -8.51
CA VAL A 56 -8.41 9.22 -7.37
C VAL A 56 -8.29 10.74 -7.36
N GLY A 57 -9.34 11.43 -7.79
CA GLY A 57 -9.23 12.85 -8.14
C GLY A 57 -8.15 13.06 -9.20
N ASP A 58 -7.21 13.97 -8.93
CA ASP A 58 -6.09 14.28 -9.83
C ASP A 58 -4.86 13.37 -9.64
N HIS A 59 -4.95 12.38 -8.74
CA HIS A 59 -3.83 11.48 -8.44
C HIS A 59 -3.92 10.20 -9.28
N LEU A 60 -2.84 9.91 -10.01
CA LEU A 60 -2.68 8.64 -10.73
C LEU A 60 -2.13 7.57 -9.79
N VAL A 61 -2.94 6.54 -9.56
CA VAL A 61 -2.73 5.51 -8.54
C VAL A 61 -2.58 4.13 -9.21
N VAL A 62 -1.62 3.34 -8.72
CA VAL A 62 -1.47 1.93 -9.05
C VAL A 62 -1.85 1.10 -7.83
N LEU A 63 -2.82 0.21 -8.00
CA LEU A 63 -3.32 -0.72 -6.99
C LEU A 63 -2.71 -2.09 -7.17
N MET A 64 -2.45 -2.74 -6.04
CA MET A 64 -2.10 -4.15 -5.98
C MET A 64 -2.69 -4.79 -4.71
N CYS A 65 -3.03 -6.07 -4.79
CA CYS A 65 -3.28 -6.92 -3.64
C CYS A 65 -2.05 -7.77 -3.31
N LEU A 66 -1.69 -7.88 -2.03
CA LEU A 66 -0.63 -8.83 -1.62
C LEU A 66 -1.01 -10.26 -1.97
N PRO A 67 -0.03 -11.13 -2.27
CA PRO A 67 -0.27 -12.55 -2.46
C PRO A 67 -0.84 -13.16 -1.17
N MET A 68 -1.92 -13.93 -1.30
CA MET A 68 -2.67 -14.51 -0.17
C MET A 68 -1.80 -15.36 0.75
N GLU A 69 -0.77 -16.01 0.21
CA GLU A 69 0.17 -16.87 0.94
C GLU A 69 1.21 -16.11 1.76
N SER A 70 1.33 -14.79 1.57
CA SER A 70 2.44 -13.99 2.14
C SER A 70 1.98 -12.68 2.76
N VAL A 71 0.81 -12.64 3.41
CA VAL A 71 0.32 -11.41 4.04
C VAL A 71 1.29 -10.96 5.15
N GLY A 72 1.90 -9.79 4.97
CA GLY A 72 2.85 -9.25 5.93
C GLY A 72 3.73 -8.13 5.40
N LEU A 73 4.50 -7.54 6.30
CA LEU A 73 5.31 -6.36 6.02
C LEU A 73 6.46 -6.63 5.05
N VAL A 74 7.06 -7.82 5.10
CA VAL A 74 8.12 -8.25 4.18
C VAL A 74 7.56 -8.36 2.76
N SER A 75 6.42 -9.02 2.59
CA SER A 75 5.75 -9.13 1.28
C SER A 75 5.36 -7.75 0.72
N ALA A 76 4.81 -6.87 1.56
CA ALA A 76 4.52 -5.48 1.17
C ALA A 76 5.77 -4.72 0.69
N SER A 77 6.93 -4.96 1.31
CA SER A 77 8.20 -4.35 0.89
C SER A 77 8.65 -4.86 -0.47
N THR A 78 8.57 -6.17 -0.69
CA THR A 78 8.93 -6.83 -1.94
C THR A 78 8.03 -6.34 -3.07
N VAL A 79 6.72 -6.35 -2.84
CA VAL A 79 5.71 -5.84 -3.77
C VAL A 79 5.96 -4.38 -4.12
N PHE A 80 6.20 -3.52 -3.14
CA PHE A 80 6.49 -2.11 -3.40
C PHE A 80 7.75 -1.93 -4.26
N THR A 81 8.77 -2.76 -4.04
CA THR A 81 10.00 -2.75 -4.86
C THR A 81 9.69 -3.11 -6.32
N SER A 82 8.89 -4.15 -6.55
CA SER A 82 8.43 -4.54 -7.89
C SER A 82 7.57 -3.43 -8.53
N MET A 83 6.62 -2.86 -7.79
CA MET A 83 5.81 -1.72 -8.25
C MET A 83 6.68 -0.56 -8.69
N ARG A 84 7.70 -0.19 -7.92
CA ARG A 84 8.62 0.90 -8.26
C ARG A 84 9.52 0.55 -9.44
N SER A 85 9.81 -0.72 -9.67
CA SER A 85 10.54 -1.17 -10.87
C SER A 85 9.69 -0.98 -12.14
N THR A 86 8.40 -1.33 -12.06
CA THR A 86 7.46 -1.23 -13.19
C THR A 86 6.90 0.19 -13.38
N PHE A 87 6.69 0.95 -12.31
CA PHE A 87 6.20 2.33 -12.28
C PHE A 87 7.24 3.24 -11.59
N PRO A 88 8.25 3.70 -12.34
CA PRO A 88 9.46 4.30 -11.74
C PRO A 88 9.23 5.65 -11.05
N TYR A 89 8.11 6.33 -11.31
CA TYR A 89 7.79 7.63 -10.74
C TYR A 89 6.89 7.58 -9.50
N ILE A 90 6.62 6.38 -8.96
CA ILE A 90 5.96 6.25 -7.66
C ILE A 90 6.76 7.00 -6.58
N ARG A 91 6.10 7.96 -5.93
CA ARG A 91 6.68 8.84 -4.90
C ARG A 91 6.44 8.31 -3.50
N PHE A 92 5.30 7.67 -3.27
CA PHE A 92 4.94 7.07 -2.00
C PHE A 92 3.96 5.91 -2.20
N ALA A 93 3.90 5.03 -1.20
CA ALA A 93 2.93 3.94 -1.15
C ALA A 93 2.00 4.10 0.06
N LEU A 94 0.73 3.82 -0.15
CA LEU A 94 -0.28 3.70 0.88
C LEU A 94 -0.55 2.22 1.08
N MET A 95 -0.37 1.74 2.30
CA MET A 95 -0.91 0.44 2.69
C MET A 95 -2.27 0.70 3.33
N VAL A 96 -3.33 0.33 2.64
CA VAL A 96 -4.71 0.57 3.10
C VAL A 96 -5.35 -0.77 3.41
N ARG A 97 -5.82 -0.93 4.64
CA ARG A 97 -6.33 -2.21 5.14
C ARG A 97 -7.34 -2.01 6.24
N ILE A 98 -8.22 -2.98 6.42
CA ILE A 98 -9.05 -3.08 7.61
C ILE A 98 -8.15 -3.52 8.78
N ALA A 99 -8.28 -2.86 9.93
CA ALA A 99 -7.65 -3.34 11.15
C ALA A 99 -8.54 -3.22 12.38
N GLY A 100 -8.20 -3.99 13.42
CA GLY A 100 -8.79 -3.84 14.74
C GLY A 100 -8.19 -2.64 15.47
N GLY A 101 -9.04 -1.84 16.11
CA GLY A 101 -8.65 -0.77 17.03
C GLY A 101 -8.77 -1.21 18.48
N SER A 102 -7.91 -0.67 19.35
CA SER A 102 -8.04 -0.78 20.80
C SER A 102 -8.23 0.62 21.35
N ALA A 103 -9.46 0.93 21.76
CA ALA A 103 -9.76 2.18 22.42
C ALA A 103 -9.03 2.26 23.78
N ARG A 104 -8.46 3.42 24.07
CA ARG A 104 -7.91 3.78 25.38
C ARG A 104 -8.56 5.08 25.84
N PHE A 105 -8.50 5.38 27.13
CA PHE A 105 -9.06 6.62 27.69
C PHE A 105 -8.50 7.89 27.03
N ASP A 106 -7.27 7.82 26.50
CA ASP A 106 -6.59 8.91 25.81
C ASP A 106 -6.72 8.84 24.27
N ASN A 107 -7.29 7.76 23.72
CA ASN A 107 -7.45 7.52 22.29
C ASN A 107 -8.75 6.74 22.02
N ASP A 108 -9.83 7.48 21.76
CA ASP A 108 -11.15 6.93 21.45
C ASP A 108 -11.22 6.53 19.97
N ILE A 109 -10.76 5.32 19.65
CA ILE A 109 -10.87 4.72 18.32
C ILE A 109 -12.18 3.94 18.24
N ARG A 110 -13.02 4.27 17.25
CA ARG A 110 -14.33 3.68 17.02
C ARG A 110 -14.39 2.93 15.69
N LEU A 111 -15.37 2.03 15.57
CA LEU A 111 -15.62 1.34 14.31
C LEU A 111 -16.03 2.36 13.24
N GLY A 112 -15.33 2.33 12.10
CA GLY A 112 -15.55 3.27 11.00
C GLY A 112 -14.58 4.46 11.00
N ASP A 113 -13.77 4.62 12.05
CA ASP A 113 -12.69 5.59 12.03
C ASP A 113 -11.63 5.19 11.01
N VAL A 114 -11.12 6.18 10.29
CA VAL A 114 -9.99 6.06 9.39
C VAL A 114 -8.76 6.63 10.08
N VAL A 115 -7.76 5.80 10.34
CA VAL A 115 -6.58 6.17 11.13
C VAL A 115 -5.35 6.25 10.25
N LEU A 116 -4.64 7.37 10.33
CA LEU A 116 -3.36 7.58 9.67
C LEU A 116 -2.20 7.27 10.62
N GLY A 117 -1.46 6.21 10.32
CA GLY A 117 -0.26 5.81 11.04
C GLY A 117 1.02 6.32 10.38
N ALA A 118 1.94 6.88 11.18
CA ALA A 118 3.29 7.25 10.74
C ALA A 118 4.33 6.13 10.99
N GLN A 119 3.97 5.11 11.76
CA GLN A 119 4.88 4.13 12.34
C GLN A 119 4.20 2.78 12.50
N VAL A 120 4.90 1.71 12.11
CA VAL A 120 4.43 0.33 12.27
C VAL A 120 5.41 -0.43 13.17
N VAL A 121 4.88 -0.92 14.28
CA VAL A 121 5.62 -1.72 15.26
C VAL A 121 5.12 -3.16 15.20
N PRO A 122 5.93 -4.14 14.78
CA PRO A 122 5.49 -5.52 14.78
C PRO A 122 5.37 -6.02 16.22
N TYR A 123 4.15 -6.42 16.61
CA TYR A 123 3.81 -6.76 18.00
C TYR A 123 4.66 -7.92 18.57
N GLY A 124 5.05 -8.88 17.73
CA GLY A 124 5.86 -10.04 18.13
C GLY A 124 7.38 -9.87 18.00
N PHE A 125 7.88 -8.71 17.55
CA PHE A 125 9.32 -8.50 17.38
C PHE A 125 9.93 -7.80 18.60
N GLY A 126 10.63 -8.57 19.41
CA GLY A 126 11.35 -8.08 20.57
C GLY A 126 12.36 -9.09 21.09
N LYS A 127 13.27 -8.62 21.94
CA LYS A 127 14.18 -9.46 22.72
C LYS A 127 13.68 -9.52 24.15
N THR A 128 13.48 -10.73 24.65
CA THR A 128 13.32 -10.95 26.10
C THR A 128 14.70 -10.83 26.73
N THR A 129 14.90 -9.81 27.56
CA THR A 129 16.12 -9.59 28.33
C THR A 129 15.87 -9.88 29.81
N PRO A 130 16.90 -10.05 30.65
CA PRO A 130 16.72 -10.18 32.11
C PRO A 130 15.97 -8.99 32.76
N GLN A 131 15.88 -7.85 32.07
CA GLN A 131 15.19 -6.63 32.51
C GLN A 131 13.76 -6.52 31.95
N GLY A 132 13.28 -7.53 31.22
CA GLY A 132 11.96 -7.56 30.59
C GLY A 132 12.00 -7.63 29.07
N PHE A 133 10.81 -7.57 28.44
CA PHE A 133 10.66 -7.57 26.99
C PHE A 133 11.05 -6.21 26.41
N GLN A 134 12.11 -6.18 25.62
CA GLN A 134 12.51 -5.01 24.83
C GLN A 134 12.02 -5.18 23.41
N ARG A 135 11.24 -4.22 22.92
CA ARG A 135 10.93 -4.12 21.48
C ARG A 135 12.24 -3.90 20.72
N THR A 136 12.56 -4.82 19.82
CA THR A 136 13.73 -4.70 18.94
C THR A 136 13.25 -4.59 17.51
N GLY A 137 13.48 -3.42 16.93
CA GLY A 137 13.02 -3.08 15.60
C GLY A 137 11.82 -2.14 15.67
N HIS A 138 11.99 -0.99 15.04
CA HIS A 138 10.90 -0.16 14.56
C HIS A 138 11.13 -0.01 13.07
N ILE A 139 10.12 -0.23 12.23
CA ILE A 139 10.30 0.00 10.80
C ILE A 139 9.91 1.43 10.51
N SER A 140 10.92 2.29 10.53
CA SER A 140 10.90 3.57 9.85
C SER A 140 11.23 3.25 8.40
N PHE A 141 10.23 2.93 7.58
CA PHE A 141 10.48 2.77 6.13
C PHE A 141 11.25 4.00 5.67
N VAL A 142 12.40 3.75 5.05
CA VAL A 142 13.33 4.75 4.50
C VAL A 142 12.53 5.90 3.93
N ARG A 143 12.71 7.10 4.50
CA ARG A 143 12.14 8.41 4.14
C ARG A 143 11.52 8.48 2.73
N LEU A 144 10.36 7.85 2.61
CA LEU A 144 9.40 7.87 1.53
C LEU A 144 8.10 7.89 2.33
N ARG A 145 7.28 8.92 2.14
CA ARG A 145 6.13 9.23 2.98
C ARG A 145 5.02 8.19 2.78
N SER A 146 5.23 6.97 3.25
CA SER A 146 4.22 5.93 3.23
C SER A 146 3.32 6.11 4.44
N TYR A 147 2.06 6.51 4.20
CA TYR A 147 1.04 6.61 5.22
C TYR A 147 0.26 5.29 5.25
N PHE A 148 0.13 4.71 6.44
CA PHE A 148 -0.79 3.59 6.64
C PHE A 148 -2.17 4.17 6.91
N VAL A 149 -3.15 3.78 6.11
CA VAL A 149 -4.56 4.06 6.37
C VAL A 149 -5.14 2.76 6.93
N VAL A 150 -5.48 2.77 8.21
CA VAL A 150 -6.35 1.75 8.82
C VAL A 150 -7.79 2.22 8.67
#